data_AF-A0A1V5D885-F1
#
_entry.id   AF-A0A1V5D885-F1
#
_cell.length_a   1.000
_cell.length_b   1.000
_cell.length_c   1.000
_cell.angle_alpha   90.00
_cell.angle_beta   90.00
_cell.angle_gamma   90.00
#
_symmetry.space_group_name_H-M   'P 1'
#
loop_
_entity.id
_entity.type
_entity.pdbx_description
1 polymer ?
#
loop_
_entity_poly.entity_id
_entity_poly.type
_entity_poly.pdbx_seq_one_letter_code
_entity_poly.pdbx_strand_id
1 'polypeptide(L)'
;MPTFGSIYPILKDLTKYGYTEVTENKQLKGAQKRRVYTLTPLGVEAFKVALEAWRSTIPYIYKAIENDELVFLEDMKARLLSK
;
A
#
# COMPACT_ATOMS: atom_id res chain seq x y z
N MET A 1 11.96 7.07 -7.49
CA MET A 1 11.00 7.28 -6.38
C MET A 1 9.68 7.77 -6.95
N PRO A 2 8.51 7.30 -6.45
CA PRO A 2 7.24 7.93 -6.78
C PRO A 2 7.28 9.40 -6.32
N THR A 3 7.09 10.35 -7.23
CA THR A 3 6.91 11.77 -6.89
C THR A 3 5.44 12.05 -6.61
N PHE A 4 5.10 13.19 -5.99
CA PHE A 4 3.69 13.59 -5.81
C PHE A 4 2.89 13.58 -7.12
N GLY A 5 3.55 13.87 -8.25
CA GLY A 5 2.95 13.79 -9.59
C GLY A 5 2.61 12.38 -10.06
N SER A 6 3.20 11.35 -9.45
CA SER A 6 2.95 9.94 -9.78
C SER A 6 1.81 9.29 -8.98
N ILE A 7 1.45 9.84 -7.81
CA ILE A 7 0.41 9.27 -6.94
C ILE A 7 -0.98 9.37 -7.61
N TYR A 8 -1.32 10.53 -8.18
CA TYR A 8 -2.63 10.71 -8.81
C TYR A 8 -2.85 9.81 -10.03
N PRO A 9 -1.89 9.63 -10.95
CA PRO A 9 -1.97 8.61 -12.00
C PRO A 9 -2.22 7.21 -11.45
N ILE A 10 -1.48 6.78 -10.43
CA ILE A 10 -1.63 5.44 -9.83
C ILE A 10 -3.04 5.28 -9.24
N LEU A 11 -3.53 6.25 -8.47
CA LEU A 11 -4.87 6.21 -7.89
C LEU A 11 -5.96 6.19 -8.97
N LYS A 12 -5.75 6.92 -10.08
CA LYS A 12 -6.65 6.92 -11.23
C LYS A 12 -6.69 5.55 -11.90
N ASP A 13 -5.54 4.90 -12.08
CA ASP A 13 -5.46 3.56 -12.67
C ASP A 13 -6.07 2.50 -11.76
N LEU A 14 -5.77 2.52 -10.46
CA LEU A 14 -6.38 1.63 -9.48
C LEU A 14 -7.91 1.77 -9.45
N THR A 15 -8.42 3.00 -9.58
CA THR A 15 -9.87 3.26 -9.68
C THR A 15 -10.43 2.74 -11.00
N LYS A 16 -9.74 2.98 -12.12
CA LYS A 16 -10.12 2.50 -13.46
C LYS A 16 -10.24 0.98 -13.51
N TYR A 17 -9.35 0.26 -12.83
CA TYR A 17 -9.37 -1.21 -12.77
C TYR A 17 -10.24 -1.77 -11.63
N GLY A 18 -10.93 -0.93 -10.88
CA GLY A 18 -11.90 -1.35 -9.85
C GLY A 18 -11.26 -1.79 -8.53
N TYR A 19 -9.97 -1.55 -8.31
CA TYR A 19 -9.30 -1.83 -7.03
C TYR A 19 -9.62 -0.77 -5.97
N THR A 20 -9.94 0.45 -6.39
CA THR A 20 -10.37 1.52 -5.49
C THR A 20 -11.66 2.16 -5.97
N GLU A 21 -12.47 2.64 -5.04
CA GLU A 21 -13.58 3.55 -5.28
C GLU A 21 -13.24 4.96 -4.76
N VAL A 22 -13.81 6.00 -5.36
CA VAL A 22 -13.56 7.39 -4.95
C VAL A 22 -14.86 8.05 -4.48
N THR A 23 -14.80 8.68 -3.33
CA THR A 23 -15.89 9.52 -2.80
C THR A 23 -15.43 10.97 -2.70
N GLU A 24 -16.32 11.89 -3.06
CA GLU A 24 -16.11 13.33 -2.92
C GLU A 24 -17.00 13.86 -1.80
N ASN A 25 -16.40 14.36 -0.71
CA ASN A 25 -17.17 14.94 0.38
C ASN A 25 -17.69 16.35 0.00
N LYS A 26 -18.87 16.71 0.50
CA LYS A 26 -19.39 18.07 0.34
C LYS A 26 -18.45 19.05 1.05
N GLN A 27 -17.97 20.03 0.28
CA GLN A 27 -17.16 21.13 0.79
C GLN A 27 -17.88 22.46 0.61
N LEU A 28 -17.41 23.47 1.36
CA LEU A 28 -17.85 24.86 1.24
C LEU A 28 -17.64 25.35 -0.21
N LYS A 29 -18.51 26.25 -0.68
CA LYS A 29 -18.42 26.83 -2.03
C LYS A 29 -17.02 27.42 -2.26
N GLY A 30 -16.36 27.01 -3.34
CA GLY A 30 -15.04 27.51 -3.75
C GLY A 30 -13.83 26.70 -3.28
N ALA A 31 -14.01 25.70 -2.41
CA ALA A 31 -12.91 24.84 -1.97
C ALA A 31 -12.67 23.66 -2.93
N GLN A 32 -11.40 23.26 -3.09
CA GLN A 32 -11.04 22.06 -3.87
C GLN A 32 -11.65 20.83 -3.22
N LYS A 33 -12.47 20.09 -3.99
CA LYS A 33 -13.12 18.86 -3.54
C LYS A 33 -12.11 17.83 -3.04
N ARG A 34 -12.28 17.39 -1.80
CA ARG A 34 -11.49 16.32 -1.19
C ARG A 34 -11.99 14.98 -1.70
N ARG A 35 -11.07 14.25 -2.33
CA ARG A 35 -11.28 12.85 -2.75
C ARG A 35 -10.78 11.90 -1.68
N VAL A 36 -11.59 10.91 -1.34
CA VAL A 36 -11.21 9.79 -0.48
C VAL A 36 -11.25 8.53 -1.33
N TYR A 37 -10.12 7.84 -1.42
CA TYR A 37 -9.99 6.58 -2.14
C TYR A 37 -10.09 5.43 -1.13
N THR A 38 -11.01 4.51 -1.38
CA THR A 38 -11.26 3.34 -0.52
C THR A 38 -10.99 2.08 -1.32
N LEU A 39 -10.33 1.08 -0.73
CA LEU A 39 -10.18 -0.22 -1.38
C LEU A 39 -11.54 -0.89 -1.54
N THR A 40 -11.80 -1.41 -2.73
CA THR A 40 -12.94 -2.31 -2.97
C THR A 40 -12.60 -3.71 -2.45
N PRO A 41 -13.55 -4.66 -2.40
CA PRO A 41 -13.23 -6.06 -2.12
C PRO A 41 -12.16 -6.63 -3.06
N LEU A 42 -12.22 -6.28 -4.36
CA LEU A 42 -11.20 -6.66 -5.33
C LEU A 42 -9.84 -6.03 -5.01
N GLY A 43 -9.83 -4.76 -4.59
CA GLY A 43 -8.63 -4.06 -4.12
C GLY A 43 -7.99 -4.73 -2.92
N VAL A 44 -8.79 -5.21 -1.97
CA VAL A 44 -8.31 -5.95 -0.79
C VAL A 44 -7.64 -7.26 -1.21
N GLU A 45 -8.22 -8.01 -2.13
CA GLU A 45 -7.60 -9.25 -2.63
C GLU A 45 -6.29 -8.98 -3.37
N ALA A 46 -6.25 -7.97 -4.24
CA ALA A 46 -5.02 -7.55 -4.92
C ALA A 46 -3.93 -7.11 -3.92
N PHE A 47 -4.32 -6.39 -2.87
CA PHE A 47 -3.41 -5.99 -1.80
C PHE A 47 -2.83 -7.19 -1.05
N LYS A 48 -3.62 -8.23 -0.76
CA LYS A 48 -3.13 -9.45 -0.10
C LYS A 48 -2.08 -10.17 -0.92
N VAL A 49 -2.29 -10.30 -2.24
CA VAL A 49 -1.31 -10.91 -3.15
C VAL A 49 -0.01 -10.10 -3.16
N ALA A 50 -0.12 -8.77 -3.26
CA ALA A 50 1.06 -7.90 -3.21
C ALA A 50 1.80 -8.02 -1.86
N LEU A 51 1.05 -8.07 -0.75
CA LEU A 51 1.60 -8.24 0.59
C LEU A 51 2.37 -9.56 0.73
N GLU A 52 1.85 -10.65 0.19
CA GLU A 52 2.52 -11.95 0.19
C GLU A 52 3.82 -11.92 -0.62
N ALA A 53 3.80 -11.36 -1.83
CA ALA A 53 4.98 -11.21 -2.66
C ALA A 53 6.09 -10.38 -1.98
N TRP A 54 5.71 -9.32 -1.27
CA TRP A 54 6.67 -8.53 -0.48
C TRP A 54 7.19 -9.31 0.73
N ARG A 55 6.32 -10.00 1.47
CA ARG A 55 6.72 -10.84 2.62
C ARG A 55 7.72 -11.92 2.21
N SER A 56 7.54 -12.54 1.05
CA SER A 56 8.46 -13.57 0.55
C SER A 56 9.79 -12.98 0.08
N THR A 57 9.80 -11.74 -0.44
CA THR A 57 10.99 -11.13 -1.07
C THR A 57 11.89 -10.41 -0.07
N ILE A 58 11.31 -9.72 0.92
CA ILE A 58 12.02 -8.91 1.92
C ILE A 58 13.17 -9.66 2.61
N PRO A 59 13.03 -10.92 3.06
CA PRO A 59 14.13 -11.64 3.71
C PRO A 59 15.37 -11.78 2.82
N TYR A 60 15.19 -11.93 1.51
CA TYR A 60 16.31 -12.06 0.57
C TYR A 60 17.01 -10.73 0.33
N ILE A 61 16.25 -9.62 0.31
CA ILE A 61 16.83 -8.27 0.26
C ILE A 61 17.69 -8.04 1.51
N TYR A 62 17.17 -8.38 2.69
CA TYR A 62 17.94 -8.27 3.94
C TYR A 62 19.20 -9.12 3.95
N LYS A 63 19.12 -10.37 3.48
CA LYS A 63 20.29 -11.23 3.34
C LYS A 63 21.33 -10.63 2.40
N ALA A 64 20.90 -9.98 1.32
CA ALA A 64 21.80 -9.40 0.32
C ALA A 64 22.49 -8.11 0.79
N ILE A 65 21.99 -7.44 1.82
CA ILE A 65 22.55 -6.18 2.33
C ILE A 65 23.36 -6.34 3.63
N GLU A 66 23.63 -7.59 4.07
CA GLU A 66 24.48 -7.97 5.22
C GLU A 66 24.59 -6.90 6.31
N ASN A 67 23.59 -6.82 7.20
CA ASN A 67 23.69 -5.99 8.39
C ASN A 67 23.17 -6.77 9.60
N ASP A 68 24.10 -7.21 10.45
CA ASP A 68 23.86 -8.04 11.65
C ASP A 68 23.14 -7.29 12.79
N GLU A 69 22.76 -6.02 12.59
CA GLU A 69 22.05 -5.20 13.60
C GLU A 69 20.51 -5.38 13.60
N LEU A 70 19.97 -6.33 12.83
CA LEU A 70 18.52 -6.48 12.64
C LEU A 70 17.80 -7.20 13.79
N VAL A 71 17.80 -6.58 14.97
CA VAL A 71 16.87 -6.85 16.09
C VAL A 71 15.39 -6.74 15.62
N PHE A 72 15.15 -6.00 14.53
CA PHE A 72 13.84 -5.82 13.90
C PHE A 72 13.26 -7.08 13.22
N LEU A 73 14.10 -8.04 12.81
CA LEU A 73 13.62 -9.24 12.09
C LEU A 73 12.84 -10.20 13.01
N GLU A 74 13.23 -10.30 14.28
CA GLU A 74 12.49 -11.10 15.26
C GLU A 74 11.13 -10.49 15.62
N ASP A 75 11.09 -9.17 15.84
CA ASP A 75 9.83 -8.45 16.11
C ASP A 75 8.88 -8.48 14.90
N MET A 76 9.40 -8.34 13.68
CA MET A 76 8.57 -8.42 12.48
C MET A 76 8.06 -9.86 12.25
N LYS A 77 8.90 -10.88 12.43
CA LYS A 77 8.45 -12.29 12.40
C LYS A 77 7.39 -12.58 13.46
N ALA A 78 7.57 -12.10 14.69
CA ALA A 78 6.61 -12.29 15.77
C ALA A 78 5.24 -11.67 15.45
N ARG A 79 5.20 -10.43 14.93
CA ARG A 79 3.96 -9.76 14.53
C ARG A 79 3.29 -10.39 13.30
N LEU A 80 4.07 -11.03 12.43
CA LEU A 80 3.57 -11.72 11.25
C LEU A 80 3.07 -13.14 11.57
N LEU A 81 3.57 -13.78 12.62
CA LEU A 81 3.21 -15.13 13.07
C LEU A 81 2.10 -15.14 14.13
N SER A 82 1.77 -14.03 14.78
CA SER A 82 0.78 -13.98 15.87
C SER A 82 -0.69 -13.98 15.41
N LYS A 83 -1.04 -14.73 14.35
CA LYS A 83 -2.44 -14.87 13.91
C LYS A 83 -3.02 -16.23 14.27
#